data_AF-A0A926NEX0-F1
#
_entry.id   AF-A0A926NEX0-F1
#
_cell.length_a   1.000
_cell.length_b   1.000
_cell.length_c   1.000
_cell.angle_alpha   90.00
_cell.angle_beta   90.00
_cell.angle_gamma   90.00
#
_symmetry.space_group_name_H-M   'P 1'
#
loop_
_entity.id
_entity.type
_entity.pdbx_description
1 polymer ?
#
loop_
_entity_poly.entity_id
_entity_poly.type
_entity_poly.pdbx_seq_one_letter_code
_entity_poly.pdbx_strand_id
1 'polypeptide(L)' 'MEQLLLKKVQNSFLQYGRNLNIDPLLPEEKQWILEKLEKAKLKDPSAEWYELVEDVVYDYVTNQDGEF' A
#
# COMPACT_ATOMS: atom_id res chain seq x y z
N MET A 1 2.37 0.38 -15.41
CA MET A 1 3.07 0.88 -14.20
C MET A 1 2.25 0.56 -12.95
N GLU A 2 0.99 0.97 -12.94
CA GLU A 2 0.01 0.74 -11.85
C GLU A 2 -0.11 -0.74 -11.40
N GLN A 3 -0.24 -1.69 -12.33
CA GLN A 3 -0.34 -3.13 -11.99
C GLN A 3 0.90 -3.69 -11.26
N LEU A 4 2.09 -3.15 -11.55
CA LEU A 4 3.34 -3.57 -10.87
C LEU A 4 3.38 -3.04 -9.44
N LEU A 5 2.90 -1.81 -9.24
CA LEU A 5 2.83 -1.17 -7.92
C LEU A 5 1.78 -1.86 -7.05
N LEU A 6 0.60 -2.17 -7.59
CA LEU A 6 -0.43 -2.96 -6.91
C LEU A 6 0.09 -4.34 -6.48
N LYS A 7 0.89 -5.01 -7.32
CA LYS A 7 1.51 -6.28 -6.95
C LYS A 7 2.49 -6.13 -5.78
N LYS A 8 3.26 -5.03 -5.72
CA LYS A 8 4.15 -4.73 -4.58
C LYS A 8 3.35 -4.46 -3.31
N VAL A 9 2.26 -3.71 -3.42
CA VAL A 9 1.32 -3.46 -2.30
C VAL A 9 0.76 -4.77 -1.77
N GLN A 10 0.18 -5.62 -2.63
CA GLN A 10 -0.35 -6.93 -2.22
C GLN A 10 0.70 -7.82 -1.56
N ASN A 11 1.94 -7.83 -2.07
CA ASN A 11 3.04 -8.57 -1.46
C ASN A 11 3.46 -8.00 -0.08
N SER A 12 3.29 -6.70 0.16
CA SER A 12 3.57 -6.10 1.48
C SER A 12 2.51 -6.55 2.50
N PHE A 13 1.24 -6.65 2.13
CA PHE A 13 0.18 -7.17 3.01
C PHE A 13 0.39 -8.61 3.48
N LEU A 14 1.09 -9.45 2.69
CA LEU A 14 1.47 -10.81 3.12
C LEU A 14 2.39 -10.80 4.35
N GLN A 15 3.23 -9.78 4.51
CA GLN A 15 4.16 -9.67 5.63
C GLN A 15 3.43 -9.44 6.96
N TYR A 16 2.23 -8.86 6.90
CA TYR A 16 1.36 -8.62 8.05
C TYR A 16 0.40 -9.78 8.35
N GLY A 17 0.62 -10.96 7.75
CA GLY A 17 -0.18 -12.16 8.03
C GLY A 17 -1.61 -12.12 7.50
N ARG A 18 -1.97 -11.13 6.66
CA ARG A 18 -3.26 -11.14 5.96
C ARG A 18 -3.22 -12.22 4.88
N ASN A 19 -4.08 -13.23 5.06
CA ASN A 19 -4.19 -14.37 4.14
C ASN A 19 -4.76 -13.89 2.80
N LEU A 20 -3.97 -13.85 1.72
CA LEU A 20 -4.34 -13.33 0.39
C LEU A 20 -5.40 -14.15 -0.37
N ASN A 21 -6.11 -15.08 0.28
CA ASN A 21 -7.22 -15.79 -0.38
C ASN A 21 -8.36 -14.84 -0.79
N ILE A 22 -8.41 -13.65 -0.20
CA ILE A 22 -9.28 -12.53 -0.59
C ILE A 22 -8.35 -11.33 -0.80
N ASP A 23 -8.61 -10.55 -1.85
CA ASP A 23 -7.88 -9.30 -2.11
C ASP A 23 -7.98 -8.40 -0.86
N PRO A 24 -6.86 -8.02 -0.21
CA PRO A 24 -6.89 -7.34 1.08
C PRO A 24 -7.41 -5.90 1.00
N LEU A 25 -7.71 -5.43 -0.20
CA LEU A 25 -8.12 -4.07 -0.51
C LEU A 25 -9.35 -4.08 -1.42
N LEU A 26 -10.35 -3.30 -1.03
CA LEU A 26 -11.45 -2.89 -1.90
C LEU A 26 -10.92 -1.99 -3.04
N PRO A 27 -11.66 -1.87 -4.16
CA PRO A 27 -11.25 -1.02 -5.28
C PRO A 27 -10.96 0.44 -4.89
N GLU A 28 -11.77 1.02 -4.00
CA GLU A 28 -11.57 2.37 -3.46
C GLU A 28 -10.31 2.50 -2.59
N GLU A 29 -10.01 1.49 -1.77
CA GLU A 29 -8.81 1.47 -0.93
C GLU A 29 -7.54 1.36 -1.78
N LYS A 30 -7.59 0.59 -2.87
CA LYS A 30 -6.50 0.53 -3.86
C LYS A 30 -6.23 1.89 -4.48
N GLN A 31 -7.28 2.60 -4.90
CA GLN A 31 -7.11 3.92 -5.50
C GLN A 31 -6.52 4.90 -4.48
N TRP A 32 -6.99 4.89 -3.23
CA TRP A 32 -6.43 5.73 -2.17
C TRP A 32 -4.95 5.43 -1.89
N ILE A 33 -4.56 4.15 -1.84
CA ILE A 33 -3.16 3.75 -1.67
C ILE A 33 -2.30 4.25 -2.84
N LEU A 34 -2.77 4.10 -4.07
CA LEU A 34 -2.06 4.58 -5.27
C LEU A 34 -1.85 6.10 -5.24
N GLU A 35 -2.89 6.87 -4.90
CA GLU A 35 -2.79 8.32 -4.78
C GLU A 35 -1.80 8.75 -3.67
N LYS A 36 -1.76 8.02 -2.54
CA LYS A 36 -0.77 8.26 -1.49
C LYS A 36 0.65 7.98 -1.98
N LEU A 37 0.86 6.89 -2.70
CA LEU A 37 2.17 6.51 -3.23
C LEU A 37 2.68 7.52 -4.27
N GLU A 38 1.81 8.01 -5.14
CA GLU A 38 2.16 9.07 -6.10
C GLU A 38 2.57 10.36 -5.37
N LYS A 39 1.80 10.80 -4.37
CA LYS A 39 2.15 11.97 -3.55
C LYS A 39 3.47 11.78 -2.81
N ALA A 40 3.73 10.58 -2.27
CA ALA A 40 4.98 10.27 -1.59
C ALA A 40 6.18 10.31 -2.55
N LYS A 41 6.04 9.75 -3.77
CA LYS A 41 7.08 9.79 -4.80
C LYS A 41 7.33 11.19 -5.35
N LEU A 42 6.30 12.04 -5.43
CA LEU A 42 6.47 13.44 -5.79
C LEU A 42 7.21 14.23 -4.71
N LYS A 43 6.97 13.91 -3.43
CA LYS A 43 7.65 14.53 -2.28
C LYS A 43 9.11 14.10 -2.16
N ASP A 44 9.39 12.82 -2.44
CA ASP A 44 10.74 12.28 -2.49
C ASP A 44 10.94 11.45 -3.78
N PRO A 45 11.39 12.09 -4.87
CA PRO A 45 11.66 11.41 -6.13
C PRO A 45 12.77 10.37 -6.05
N SER A 46 13.68 10.47 -5.06
CA SER A 46 14.79 9.53 -4.88
C SER A 46 14.42 8.29 -4.09
N ALA A 47 13.37 8.34 -3.27
CA ALA A 47 12.91 7.20 -2.47
C ALA A 47 12.54 6.00 -3.36
N GLU A 48 12.94 4.80 -2.96
CA GLU A 48 12.62 3.60 -3.71
C GLU A 48 11.14 3.24 -3.54
N TRP A 49 10.52 2.73 -4.62
CA TRP A 49 9.09 2.35 -4.56
C TRP A 49 8.80 1.29 -3.50
N TYR A 50 9.79 0.48 -3.14
CA TYR A 50 9.66 -0.51 -2.09
C TYR A 50 9.45 0.15 -0.72
N GLU A 51 10.28 1.14 -0.38
CA GLU A 51 10.22 1.88 0.88
C GLU A 51 8.89 2.64 1.01
N LEU A 52 8.49 3.34 -0.06
CA LEU A 52 7.22 4.06 -0.09
C LEU A 52 6.01 3.13 0.09
N VAL A 53 6.06 1.93 -0.49
CA VAL A 53 5.00 0.92 -0.32
C VAL A 53 4.96 0.40 1.11
N GLU A 54 6.11 0.12 1.73
CA GLU A 54 6.15 -0.32 3.13
C GLU A 54 5.55 0.74 4.06
N ASP A 55 5.94 2.00 3.93
CA ASP A 55 5.42 3.10 4.75
C ASP A 55 3.90 3.25 4.61
N VAL A 56 3.40 3.29 3.37
CA VAL A 56 1.96 3.49 3.12
C VAL A 56 1.13 2.29 3.58
N VAL A 57 1.63 1.06 3.39
CA VAL A 57 0.93 -0.15 3.84
C VAL A 57 0.97 -0.25 5.36
N TYR A 58 2.09 0.07 6.01
CA TYR A 58 2.20 0.12 7.47
C TYR A 58 1.21 1.13 8.06
N ASP A 59 1.20 2.36 7.55
CA ASP A 59 0.23 3.40 7.94
C ASP A 59 -1.20 2.91 7.76
N TYR A 60 -1.51 2.25 6.64
CA TYR A 60 -2.86 1.76 6.39
C TYR A 60 -3.26 0.67 7.39
N VAL A 61 -2.41 -0.35 7.59
CA VAL A 61 -2.69 -1.45 8.52
C VAL A 61 -2.85 -0.93 9.96
N THR A 62 -1.95 -0.06 10.41
CA THR A 62 -1.99 0.49 11.77
C THR A 62 -3.15 1.44 12.03
N ASN A 63 -3.58 2.21 11.02
CA ASN A 63 -4.75 3.08 11.15
C ASN A 63 -6.07 2.30 10.99
N GLN A 64 -6.09 1.16 10.28
CA GLN A 64 -7.27 0.29 10.22
C GLN A 64 -7.54 -0.44 11.55
N ASP A 65 -6.52 -0.71 12.35
CA ASP A 65 -6.69 -1.33 13.68
C ASP A 65 -7.24 -0.33 14.74
N GLY A 66 -7.39 0.96 14.39
CA GLY A 66 -7.79 2.04 15.30
C GLY A 66 -9.18 2.63 15.09
N GLU A 67 -9.80 2.52 13.91
CA GLU A 67 -11.14 3.04 13.66
C GLU A 67 -11.91 2.20 12.62
N PHE A 68 -12.65 1.18 13.09
CA PHE A 68 -13.92 0.69 12.51
C PHE A 68 -14.77 0.04 13.60
#